data_AF-A0A3N5YDK7-F1
#
_entry.id   AF-A0A3N5YDK7-F1
#
_cell.length_a   1.000
_cell.length_b   1.000
_cell.length_c   1.000
_cell.angle_alpha   90.00
_cell.angle_beta   90.00
_cell.angle_gamma   90.00
#
_symmetry.space_group_name_H-M   'P 1'
#
loop_
_entity.id
_entity.type
_entity.pdbx_description
1 polymer ?
#
loop_
_entity_poly.entity_id
_entity_poly.type
_entity_poly.pdbx_seq_one_letter_code
_entity_poly.pdbx_strand_id
1 'polypeptide(L)'
;WSVNFNNYKGKMEFCPENGKWAGRLYLDAHGKWETLKNISCNSQTGAVSFYRDAGNQTYTGTIKDRDMSGTFTSSGTSGYKWTATLTSFTTTASSSSSSSSSSSSSAASSSSSGQQVWHQKSYRYEPWAEDRKERSTYQTGTTSVLIDYCEAEGGKYTGFRVSVKRMGADHKIIYAGTANALASTTSTVITEPPEYIRPGERPSLTVSHKVISSTSWGANSLYVHFPGTNYAFKKPDGNSIGTNYEGKVTLEREAPAGSKGQTRELVYSIGGYRFIYTYEWLE
;
A
#
# COMPACT_ATOMS: atom_id res chain seq x y z
N TRP A 1 2.02 9.34 -13.98
CA TRP A 1 2.20 10.70 -14.52
C TRP A 1 3.68 11.03 -14.52
N SER A 2 4.21 11.58 -15.62
CA SER A 2 5.49 12.29 -15.64
C SER A 2 5.24 13.72 -15.16
N VAL A 3 6.09 14.29 -14.29
CA VAL A 3 5.87 15.63 -13.72
C VAL A 3 7.04 16.57 -13.93
N ASN A 4 6.74 17.86 -13.96
CA ASN A 4 7.71 18.96 -13.88
C ASN A 4 7.20 20.02 -12.89
N PHE A 5 7.81 20.07 -11.71
CA PHE A 5 7.47 20.99 -10.62
C PHE A 5 8.52 22.10 -10.56
N ASN A 6 8.37 23.15 -11.37
CA ASN A 6 9.34 24.24 -11.49
C ASN A 6 10.80 23.75 -11.75
N ASN A 7 10.99 22.97 -12.81
CA ASN A 7 12.21 22.27 -13.23
C ASN A 7 12.61 21.03 -12.41
N TYR A 8 11.92 20.72 -11.31
CA TYR A 8 12.07 19.43 -10.63
C TYR A 8 11.27 18.36 -11.38
N LYS A 9 11.97 17.49 -12.12
CA LYS A 9 11.39 16.38 -12.86
C LYS A 9 11.14 15.16 -11.95
N GLY A 10 10.21 14.31 -12.38
CA GLY A 10 9.96 13.04 -11.71
C GLY A 10 8.69 12.33 -12.16
N LYS A 11 8.15 11.50 -11.27
CA LYS A 11 6.94 10.69 -11.47
C LYS A 11 5.93 10.95 -10.36
N MET A 12 4.64 10.96 -10.70
CA MET A 12 3.55 11.04 -9.74
C MET A 12 2.49 9.98 -10.07
N GLU A 13 1.90 9.40 -9.02
CA GLU A 13 0.84 8.41 -9.12
C GLU A 13 -0.34 8.84 -8.26
N PHE A 14 -1.55 8.70 -8.81
CA PHE A 14 -2.81 8.80 -8.08
C PHE A 14 -3.57 7.48 -8.22
N CYS A 15 -4.26 7.07 -7.18
CA CYS A 15 -5.11 5.88 -7.15
C CYS A 15 -6.37 6.19 -6.33
N PRO A 16 -7.58 5.87 -6.84
CA PRO A 16 -8.79 5.93 -6.02
C PRO A 16 -8.75 4.80 -4.98
N GLU A 17 -9.03 5.15 -3.72
CA GLU A 17 -8.86 4.28 -2.55
C GLU A 17 -9.98 4.57 -1.54
N ASN A 18 -10.87 3.60 -1.30
CA ASN A 18 -11.96 3.68 -0.33
C ASN A 18 -12.81 4.98 -0.41
N GLY A 19 -13.15 5.39 -1.63
CA GLY A 19 -13.91 6.62 -1.90
C GLY A 19 -13.12 7.93 -1.76
N LYS A 20 -11.81 7.85 -1.52
CA LYS A 20 -10.86 8.97 -1.46
C LYS A 20 -9.78 8.81 -2.54
N TRP A 21 -8.86 9.76 -2.62
CA TRP A 21 -7.67 9.65 -3.47
C TRP A 21 -6.41 9.44 -2.63
N ALA A 22 -5.60 8.47 -3.03
CA ALA A 22 -4.26 8.22 -2.51
C ALA A 22 -3.21 8.53 -3.60
N GLY A 23 -1.98 8.86 -3.21
CA GLY A 23 -0.96 9.22 -4.19
C GLY A 23 0.45 9.29 -3.62
N ARG A 24 1.42 9.22 -4.54
CA ARG A 24 2.85 9.35 -4.24
C ARG A 24 3.59 10.10 -5.35
N LEU A 25 4.69 10.73 -4.96
CA LEU A 25 5.58 11.54 -5.80
C LEU A 25 7.00 11.02 -5.68
N TYR A 26 7.68 10.82 -6.80
CA TYR A 26 9.12 10.60 -6.88
C TYR A 26 9.70 11.80 -7.63
N LEU A 27 10.63 12.54 -7.02
CA LEU A 27 11.42 13.56 -7.73
C LEU A 27 12.83 13.04 -7.94
N ASP A 28 13.35 13.20 -9.16
CA ASP A 28 14.64 12.64 -9.56
C ASP A 28 15.79 13.19 -8.69
N ALA A 29 15.66 14.45 -8.25
CA ALA A 29 16.59 15.14 -7.35
C ALA A 29 16.58 14.62 -5.89
N HIS A 30 15.64 13.74 -5.51
CA HIS A 30 15.53 13.20 -4.15
C HIS A 30 15.67 11.67 -4.08
N GLY A 31 15.57 10.96 -5.20
CA GLY A 31 15.86 9.52 -5.28
C GLY A 31 14.92 8.61 -4.48
N LYS A 32 13.75 9.10 -4.06
CA LYS A 32 12.79 8.38 -3.20
C LYS A 32 11.35 8.74 -3.53
N TRP A 33 10.42 7.84 -3.20
CA TRP A 33 8.99 8.15 -3.19
C TRP A 33 8.61 8.91 -1.92
N GLU A 34 7.60 9.77 -2.05
CA GLU A 34 7.01 10.57 -0.99
C GLU A 34 5.48 10.46 -1.07
N THR A 35 4.82 10.18 0.05
CA THR A 35 3.35 10.10 0.11
C THR A 35 2.74 11.50 0.02
N LEU A 36 1.75 11.66 -0.86
CA LEU A 36 0.96 12.89 -0.99
C LEU A 36 -0.25 12.83 -0.06
N LYS A 37 -0.58 13.94 0.59
CA LYS A 37 -1.72 14.08 1.52
C LYS A 37 -2.80 14.97 0.91
N ASN A 38 -4.00 14.95 1.50
CA ASN A 38 -5.11 15.86 1.16
C ASN A 38 -5.44 15.91 -0.35
N ILE A 39 -5.36 14.77 -1.02
CA ILE A 39 -5.59 14.69 -2.47
C ILE A 39 -7.09 14.80 -2.74
N SER A 40 -7.45 15.74 -3.60
CA SER A 40 -8.82 15.94 -4.09
C SER A 40 -8.78 16.09 -5.60
N CYS A 41 -9.56 15.27 -6.31
CA CYS A 41 -9.79 15.39 -7.75
C CYS A 41 -11.31 15.47 -7.97
N ASN A 42 -11.78 16.60 -8.48
CA ASN A 42 -13.18 16.81 -8.84
C ASN A 42 -13.37 16.45 -10.32
N SER A 43 -14.15 15.40 -10.61
CA SER A 43 -14.36 14.93 -11.99
C SER A 43 -15.27 15.84 -12.83
N GLN A 44 -16.11 16.66 -12.19
CA GLN A 44 -17.03 17.58 -12.85
C GLN A 44 -16.35 18.87 -13.31
N THR A 45 -15.39 19.39 -12.54
CA THR A 45 -14.67 20.64 -12.85
C THR A 45 -13.24 20.41 -13.34
N GLY A 46 -12.73 19.18 -13.24
CA GLY A 46 -11.33 18.86 -13.46
C GLY A 46 -10.37 19.40 -12.39
N ALA A 47 -10.88 20.07 -11.34
CA ALA A 47 -10.02 20.66 -10.31
C ALA A 47 -9.25 19.57 -9.53
N VAL A 48 -7.95 19.79 -9.35
CA VAL A 48 -7.07 18.92 -8.56
C VAL A 48 -6.29 19.71 -7.51
N SER A 49 -6.16 19.13 -6.32
CA SER A 49 -5.26 19.62 -5.27
C SER A 49 -4.63 18.49 -4.49
N PHE A 50 -3.44 18.72 -3.96
CA PHE A 50 -2.70 17.79 -3.09
C PHE A 50 -1.63 18.52 -2.29
N TYR A 51 -1.19 17.92 -1.19
CA TYR A 51 -0.15 18.46 -0.32
C TYR A 51 1.07 17.51 -0.25
N ARG A 52 2.26 18.10 -0.33
CA ARG A 52 3.55 17.42 -0.24
C ARG A 52 4.26 17.83 1.05
N ASP A 53 4.35 16.88 1.97
CA ASP A 53 4.86 17.07 3.33
C ASP A 53 6.34 17.49 3.35
N ALA A 54 7.19 16.81 2.58
CA ALA A 54 8.64 17.02 2.59
C ALA A 54 9.09 18.41 2.10
N GLY A 55 8.24 19.11 1.34
CA GLY A 55 8.46 20.49 0.92
C GLY A 55 7.62 21.53 1.66
N ASN A 56 6.67 21.12 2.50
CA ASN A 56 5.56 21.95 2.98
C ASN A 56 4.87 22.71 1.83
N GLN A 57 4.50 21.98 0.78
CA GLN A 57 4.03 22.52 -0.51
C GLN A 57 2.58 22.09 -0.78
N THR A 58 1.70 23.08 -1.04
CA THR A 58 0.33 22.83 -1.50
C THR A 58 0.25 23.06 -3.00
N TYR A 59 -0.18 22.05 -3.74
CA TYR A 59 -0.38 22.09 -5.18
C TYR A 59 -1.87 22.23 -5.49
N THR A 60 -2.19 23.11 -6.43
CA THR A 60 -3.53 23.26 -7.01
C THR A 60 -3.43 23.34 -8.53
N GLY A 61 -4.44 22.89 -9.24
CA GLY A 61 -4.45 22.89 -10.69
C GLY A 61 -5.72 22.32 -11.30
N THR A 62 -5.65 22.03 -12.59
CA THR A 62 -6.70 21.35 -13.34
C THR A 62 -6.14 20.13 -14.06
N ILE A 63 -6.96 19.08 -14.15
CA ILE A 63 -6.78 17.90 -14.98
C ILE A 63 -7.64 18.10 -16.23
N LYS A 64 -7.05 17.94 -17.41
CA LYS A 64 -7.76 17.89 -18.69
C LYS A 64 -7.18 16.76 -19.54
N ASP A 65 -8.02 15.84 -19.96
CA ASP A 65 -7.66 14.69 -20.79
C ASP A 65 -6.51 13.86 -20.17
N ARG A 66 -5.30 14.00 -20.71
CA ARG A 66 -4.08 13.33 -20.26
C ARG A 66 -3.09 14.25 -19.56
N ASP A 67 -3.41 15.52 -19.36
CA ASP A 67 -2.52 16.51 -18.78
C ASP A 67 -3.09 17.13 -17.51
N MET A 68 -2.20 17.52 -16.62
CA MET A 68 -2.48 18.41 -15.50
C MET A 68 -1.57 19.62 -15.57
N SER A 69 -2.07 20.76 -15.13
CA SER A 69 -1.26 21.95 -14.94
C SER A 69 -1.78 22.80 -13.78
N GLY A 70 -0.92 23.60 -13.18
CA GLY A 70 -1.34 24.47 -12.10
C GLY A 70 -0.20 25.22 -11.44
N THR A 71 -0.42 25.61 -10.19
CA THR A 71 0.56 26.29 -9.35
C THR A 71 0.73 25.61 -8.00
N PHE A 72 1.85 25.87 -7.32
CA PHE A 72 2.06 25.45 -5.95
C PHE A 72 2.62 26.57 -5.08
N THR A 73 2.43 26.42 -3.77
CA THR A 73 3.04 27.27 -2.74
C THR A 73 4.31 26.63 -2.19
N SER A 74 5.35 27.41 -1.95
CA SER A 74 6.59 26.97 -1.32
C SER A 74 7.14 28.08 -0.44
N SER A 75 7.43 27.79 0.84
CA SER A 75 7.97 28.77 1.80
C SER A 75 7.19 30.09 1.88
N GLY A 76 5.86 30.03 1.80
CA GLY A 76 4.97 31.22 1.80
C GLY A 76 4.81 31.92 0.45
N THR A 77 5.68 31.67 -0.53
CA THR A 77 5.55 32.20 -1.89
C THR A 77 4.64 31.31 -2.72
N SER A 78 3.71 31.90 -3.48
CA SER A 78 2.76 31.21 -4.35
C SER A 78 3.06 31.40 -5.83
N GLY A 79 2.44 30.60 -6.70
CA GLY A 79 2.47 30.80 -8.15
C GLY A 79 3.54 30.02 -8.92
N TYR A 80 4.34 29.19 -8.26
CA TYR A 80 5.30 28.31 -8.95
C TYR A 80 4.55 27.34 -9.87
N LYS A 81 4.84 27.39 -11.17
CA LYS A 81 4.14 26.57 -12.17
C LYS A 81 4.54 25.10 -12.05
N TRP A 82 3.57 24.21 -12.27
CA TRP A 82 3.80 22.78 -12.43
C TRP A 82 2.96 22.20 -13.56
N THR A 83 3.45 21.10 -14.14
CA THR A 83 2.72 20.28 -15.12
C THR A 83 2.88 18.79 -14.81
N ALA A 84 1.93 17.99 -15.28
CA ALA A 84 2.02 16.54 -15.28
C ALA A 84 1.35 15.95 -16.53
N THR A 85 1.91 14.89 -17.12
CA THR A 85 1.33 14.19 -18.27
C THR A 85 1.15 12.71 -17.96
N LEU A 86 0.00 12.14 -18.34
CA LEU A 86 -0.39 10.76 -18.06
C LEU A 86 0.40 9.79 -18.95
N THR A 87 1.46 9.24 -18.39
CA THR A 87 2.30 8.19 -19.00
C THR A 87 1.55 6.86 -19.14
N SER A 88 0.82 6.47 -18.10
CA SER A 88 0.14 5.17 -17.99
C SER A 88 -1.06 5.29 -17.05
N PHE A 89 -2.11 4.51 -17.32
CA PHE A 89 -3.27 4.36 -16.46
C PHE A 89 -3.62 2.87 -16.35
N THR A 90 -3.78 2.38 -15.12
CA THR A 90 -4.15 1.00 -14.85
C THR A 90 -5.59 0.96 -14.37
N THR A 91 -6.53 0.73 -15.28
CA THR A 91 -7.92 0.45 -14.90
C THR A 91 -7.96 -0.88 -14.16
N THR A 92 -8.26 -0.86 -12.86
CA THR A 92 -8.67 -2.10 -12.17
C THR A 92 -10.11 -2.37 -12.58
N ALA A 93 -10.28 -3.06 -13.71
CA ALA A 93 -11.60 -3.43 -14.21
C ALA A 93 -12.21 -4.49 -13.28
N SER A 94 -13.25 -4.12 -12.54
CA SER A 94 -14.20 -5.10 -12.02
C SER A 94 -14.77 -5.87 -13.20
N SER A 95 -14.66 -7.19 -13.16
CA SER A 95 -14.97 -8.07 -14.29
C SER A 95 -16.46 -8.05 -14.64
N SER A 96 -16.81 -7.42 -15.76
CA SER A 96 -17.97 -7.78 -16.57
C SER A 96 -17.50 -8.13 -17.98
N SER A 97 -17.88 -9.31 -18.44
CA SER A 97 -17.44 -9.87 -19.71
C SER A 97 -18.25 -9.31 -20.88
N SER A 98 -17.57 -8.65 -21.83
CA SER A 98 -18.08 -8.53 -23.19
C SER A 98 -16.93 -8.60 -24.19
N SER A 99 -17.01 -9.59 -25.07
CA SER A 99 -16.07 -9.82 -26.15
C SER A 99 -16.45 -8.99 -27.37
N SER A 100 -15.52 -8.18 -27.88
CA SER A 100 -15.56 -7.75 -29.29
C SER A 100 -14.15 -7.54 -29.84
N SER A 101 -13.88 -8.25 -30.93
CA SER A 101 -12.63 -8.18 -31.69
C SER A 101 -12.64 -6.99 -32.64
N SER A 102 -11.53 -6.25 -32.74
CA SER A 102 -11.12 -5.63 -34.00
C SER A 102 -9.61 -5.38 -34.01
N SER A 103 -9.03 -5.50 -35.19
CA SER A 103 -7.58 -5.54 -35.45
C SER A 103 -7.11 -4.31 -36.20
N SER A 104 -5.97 -3.73 -35.82
CA SER A 104 -5.11 -2.96 -36.72
C SER A 104 -3.65 -2.89 -36.26
N SER A 105 -2.77 -3.33 -37.14
CA SER A 105 -1.32 -3.03 -37.23
C SER A 105 -1.09 -1.57 -37.66
N SER A 106 0.04 -0.87 -37.51
CA SER A 106 1.34 -1.02 -36.80
C SER A 106 2.12 0.31 -37.01
N ALA A 107 3.40 0.59 -36.70
CA ALA A 107 4.57 -0.17 -36.22
C ALA A 107 5.61 0.79 -35.57
N ALA A 108 6.68 0.24 -34.98
CA ALA A 108 7.99 0.88 -34.69
C ALA A 108 8.06 2.06 -33.66
N SER A 109 9.11 2.21 -32.85
CA SER A 109 10.24 1.33 -32.52
C SER A 109 10.96 1.78 -31.24
N SER A 110 11.38 0.84 -30.40
CA SER A 110 12.65 0.91 -29.65
C SER A 110 12.91 -0.44 -28.99
N SER A 111 14.00 -1.09 -29.40
CA SER A 111 14.38 -2.41 -28.91
C SER A 111 15.12 -2.31 -27.58
N SER A 112 14.38 -2.23 -26.48
CA SER A 112 14.89 -2.81 -25.23
C SER A 112 14.87 -4.33 -25.39
N SER A 113 15.99 -5.01 -25.14
CA SER A 113 15.99 -6.46 -24.96
C SER A 113 14.96 -6.81 -23.89
N GLY A 114 13.95 -7.60 -24.27
CA GLY A 114 12.78 -7.89 -23.44
C GLY A 114 13.19 -8.33 -22.03
N GLN A 115 12.95 -7.48 -21.04
CA GLN A 115 13.42 -7.74 -19.69
C GLN A 115 12.41 -8.65 -19.00
N GLN A 116 12.73 -9.94 -18.96
CA GLN A 116 11.96 -10.98 -18.32
C GLN A 116 11.72 -10.69 -16.84
N VAL A 117 10.55 -10.14 -16.50
CA VAL A 117 10.18 -9.71 -15.14
C VAL A 117 8.72 -9.96 -14.83
N TRP A 118 8.45 -10.16 -13.54
CA TRP A 118 7.12 -9.99 -12.96
C TRP A 118 6.84 -8.50 -12.81
N HIS A 119 5.96 -7.93 -13.61
CA HIS A 119 5.50 -6.55 -13.48
C HIS A 119 4.25 -6.48 -12.60
N GLN A 120 4.15 -5.53 -11.67
CA GLN A 120 2.93 -5.34 -10.90
C GLN A 120 1.78 -4.96 -11.85
N LYS A 121 0.74 -5.79 -11.92
CA LYS A 121 -0.44 -5.60 -12.78
C LYS A 121 -1.55 -4.86 -12.03
N SER A 122 -1.85 -5.27 -10.80
CA SER A 122 -2.93 -4.70 -10.00
C SER A 122 -2.66 -4.83 -8.50
N TYR A 123 -3.57 -4.26 -7.72
CA TYR A 123 -3.61 -4.35 -6.27
C TYR A 123 -5.08 -4.46 -5.86
N ARG A 124 -5.37 -5.31 -4.87
CA ARG A 124 -6.63 -5.26 -4.13
C ARG A 124 -6.40 -5.44 -2.64
N TYR A 125 -7.27 -4.77 -1.89
CA TYR A 125 -7.46 -5.01 -0.47
C TYR A 125 -8.62 -5.98 -0.32
N GLU A 126 -8.38 -7.11 0.34
CA GLU A 126 -9.43 -8.02 0.80
C GLU A 126 -9.57 -7.83 2.32
N PRO A 127 -10.60 -7.11 2.79
CA PRO A 127 -11.03 -7.28 4.17
C PRO A 127 -11.43 -8.74 4.37
N TRP A 128 -11.30 -9.27 5.60
CA TRP A 128 -11.85 -10.57 5.91
C TRP A 128 -13.38 -10.54 5.63
N ALA A 129 -13.95 -11.66 5.20
CA ALA A 129 -15.29 -11.74 4.59
C ALA A 129 -16.47 -11.30 5.47
N GLU A 130 -16.21 -10.92 6.71
CA GLU A 130 -17.15 -10.25 7.60
C GLU A 130 -16.49 -8.95 8.07
N ASP A 131 -17.17 -7.81 7.88
CA ASP A 131 -16.82 -6.52 8.50
C ASP A 131 -17.17 -6.53 10.01
N ARG A 132 -17.11 -7.71 10.62
CA ARG A 132 -17.25 -7.95 12.05
C ARG A 132 -15.94 -7.63 12.73
N LYS A 133 -15.96 -6.44 13.31
CA LYS A 133 -15.32 -5.92 14.52
C LYS A 133 -14.99 -6.90 15.67
N GLU A 134 -15.19 -8.21 15.54
CA GLU A 134 -14.98 -9.21 16.58
C GLU A 134 -14.27 -10.45 15.98
N ARG A 135 -13.01 -10.64 16.37
CA ARG A 135 -12.09 -11.65 15.84
C ARG A 135 -12.15 -12.97 16.59
N SER A 136 -12.38 -12.93 17.91
CA SER A 136 -12.40 -14.10 18.79
C SER A 136 -12.91 -13.74 20.18
N THR A 137 -13.72 -14.63 20.76
CA THR A 137 -14.05 -14.66 22.19
C THR A 137 -13.11 -15.63 22.90
N TYR A 138 -12.35 -15.16 23.88
CA TYR A 138 -11.50 -15.99 24.74
C TYR A 138 -12.04 -16.00 26.17
N GLN A 139 -12.27 -17.17 26.75
CA GLN A 139 -12.46 -17.29 28.20
C GLN A 139 -11.10 -17.30 28.90
N THR A 140 -10.96 -16.43 29.90
CA THR A 140 -9.80 -16.39 30.80
C THR A 140 -10.28 -16.57 32.24
N GLY A 141 -9.80 -17.61 32.91
CA GLY A 141 -10.32 -18.03 34.21
C GLY A 141 -11.79 -18.47 34.13
N THR A 142 -12.57 -18.18 35.17
CA THR A 142 -13.95 -18.70 35.34
C THR A 142 -15.05 -17.82 34.76
N THR A 143 -14.80 -16.55 34.39
CA THR A 143 -15.88 -15.61 34.01
C THR A 143 -15.53 -14.56 32.95
N SER A 144 -14.26 -14.31 32.61
CA SER A 144 -13.89 -13.20 31.73
C SER A 144 -13.84 -13.61 30.26
N VAL A 145 -14.86 -13.19 29.50
CA VAL A 145 -14.82 -13.17 28.02
C VAL A 145 -14.05 -11.93 27.56
N LEU A 146 -12.99 -12.17 26.79
CA LEU A 146 -12.18 -11.16 26.11
C LEU A 146 -12.50 -11.18 24.62
N ILE A 147 -12.75 -10.01 24.06
CA ILE A 147 -13.11 -9.80 22.65
C ILE A 147 -11.96 -9.08 21.97
N ASP A 148 -11.35 -9.72 20.97
CA ASP A 148 -10.41 -9.06 20.07
C ASP A 148 -11.17 -8.32 18.97
N TYR A 149 -10.95 -7.02 18.87
CA TYR A 149 -11.53 -6.12 17.89
C TYR A 149 -10.43 -5.70 16.91
N CYS A 150 -10.72 -5.69 15.61
CA CYS A 150 -9.76 -5.29 14.58
C CYS A 150 -10.33 -4.18 13.69
N GLU A 151 -9.47 -3.24 13.34
CA GLU A 151 -9.73 -2.11 12.47
C GLU A 151 -8.58 -1.99 11.47
N ALA A 152 -8.90 -1.66 10.22
CA ALA A 152 -7.98 -1.66 9.10
C ALA A 152 -8.18 -0.41 8.25
N GLU A 153 -7.13 0.38 8.04
CA GLU A 153 -7.19 1.62 7.25
C GLU A 153 -5.95 1.79 6.34
N GLY A 154 -6.04 2.71 5.38
CA GLY A 154 -4.98 3.01 4.43
C GLY A 154 -5.00 2.11 3.18
N GLY A 155 -3.87 2.04 2.48
CA GLY A 155 -3.71 1.24 1.26
C GLY A 155 -2.51 1.63 0.40
N LYS A 156 -2.65 1.57 -0.93
CA LYS A 156 -1.56 1.31 -1.90
C LYS A 156 -0.34 2.22 -1.74
N TYR A 157 -0.55 3.50 -1.44
CA TYR A 157 0.53 4.51 -1.30
C TYR A 157 0.57 5.20 0.06
N THR A 158 -0.51 5.13 0.82
CA THR A 158 -0.59 5.66 2.19
C THR A 158 0.02 4.71 3.22
N GLY A 159 0.28 3.48 2.79
CA GLY A 159 0.63 2.36 3.65
C GLY A 159 -0.61 1.82 4.35
N PHE A 160 -0.55 0.57 4.76
CA PHE A 160 -1.64 -0.04 5.53
C PHE A 160 -1.53 0.32 7.03
N ARG A 161 -2.61 0.20 7.81
CA ARG A 161 -2.57 0.16 9.28
C ARG A 161 -3.65 -0.80 9.79
N VAL A 162 -3.23 -1.91 10.43
CA VAL A 162 -4.11 -2.65 11.34
C VAL A 162 -3.98 -2.10 12.74
N SER A 163 -5.11 -1.69 13.33
CA SER A 163 -5.28 -1.52 14.77
C SER A 163 -6.04 -2.71 15.33
N VAL A 164 -5.39 -3.52 16.16
CA VAL A 164 -6.09 -4.48 17.03
C VAL A 164 -6.40 -3.76 18.35
N LYS A 165 -7.52 -4.08 19.00
CA LYS A 165 -7.93 -3.61 20.34
C LYS A 165 -8.49 -4.81 21.09
N ARG A 166 -8.29 -4.92 22.40
CA ARG A 166 -8.90 -5.98 23.23
C ARG A 166 -9.88 -5.36 24.23
N MET A 167 -11.10 -5.90 24.26
CA MET A 167 -12.22 -5.40 25.04
C MET A 167 -12.75 -6.49 25.98
N GLY A 168 -13.50 -6.07 27.00
CA GLY A 168 -14.31 -7.00 27.79
C GLY A 168 -15.60 -7.39 27.07
N ALA A 169 -16.32 -8.36 27.66
CA ALA A 169 -17.65 -8.76 27.22
C ALA A 169 -18.69 -7.62 27.18
N ASP A 170 -18.43 -6.50 27.87
CA ASP A 170 -19.26 -5.30 27.86
C ASP A 170 -18.88 -4.28 26.76
N HIS A 171 -18.02 -4.69 25.82
CA HIS A 171 -17.41 -3.87 24.76
C HIS A 171 -16.64 -2.64 25.25
N LYS A 172 -16.31 -2.53 26.55
CA LYS A 172 -15.40 -1.49 27.02
C LYS A 172 -13.95 -1.91 26.78
N ILE A 173 -13.14 -0.95 26.35
CA ILE A 173 -11.69 -1.15 26.29
C ILE A 173 -11.19 -1.30 27.73
N ILE A 174 -10.50 -2.41 28.02
CA ILE A 174 -9.98 -2.71 29.35
C ILE A 174 -8.72 -1.87 29.60
N TYR A 175 -8.93 -0.60 29.94
CA TYR A 175 -7.93 0.24 30.57
C TYR A 175 -8.05 0.07 32.09
N ALA A 176 -7.06 -0.57 32.70
CA ALA A 176 -6.94 -0.66 34.14
C ALA A 176 -5.56 -0.17 34.57
N GLY A 177 -5.54 0.75 35.54
CA GLY A 177 -4.31 1.05 36.28
C GLY A 177 -3.82 -0.18 37.02
N THR A 178 -2.52 -0.21 37.33
CA THR A 178 -1.77 -1.30 37.98
C THR A 178 -1.62 -2.62 37.21
N ALA A 179 -0.37 -2.87 36.82
CA ALA A 179 0.29 -4.15 36.51
C ALA A 179 -0.14 -4.99 35.29
N ASN A 180 -1.41 -5.08 34.88
CA ASN A 180 -1.85 -6.02 33.84
C ASN A 180 -2.74 -5.38 32.75
N ALA A 181 -2.15 -4.55 31.87
CA ALA A 181 -2.90 -3.94 30.77
C ALA A 181 -3.08 -4.91 29.59
N LEU A 182 -4.34 -5.31 29.34
CA LEU A 182 -4.71 -6.18 28.22
C LEU A 182 -5.06 -5.42 26.93
N ALA A 183 -5.26 -4.09 26.99
CA ALA A 183 -5.50 -3.24 25.84
C ALA A 183 -4.23 -3.04 24.98
N SER A 184 -3.95 -4.00 24.11
CA SER A 184 -2.96 -3.85 23.05
C SER A 184 -3.54 -3.03 21.89
N THR A 185 -2.81 -2.00 21.45
CA THR A 185 -2.99 -1.35 20.15
C THR A 185 -1.69 -1.48 19.38
N THR A 186 -1.69 -2.19 18.26
CA THR A 186 -0.58 -2.19 17.30
C THR A 186 -0.93 -1.31 16.10
N SER A 187 0.06 -0.84 15.35
CA SER A 187 -0.11 -0.28 14.02
C SER A 187 1.01 -0.82 13.14
N THR A 188 0.65 -1.55 12.08
CA THR A 188 1.64 -2.10 11.14
C THR A 188 1.48 -1.44 9.78
N VAL A 189 2.50 -0.70 9.37
CA VAL A 189 2.59 -0.04 8.07
C VAL A 189 3.45 -0.87 7.12
N ILE A 190 2.84 -1.37 6.06
CA ILE A 190 3.52 -1.88 4.88
C ILE A 190 3.61 -0.74 3.87
N THR A 191 4.82 -0.46 3.36
CA THR A 191 5.03 0.47 2.23
C THR A 191 5.83 -0.20 1.12
N GLU A 192 5.58 0.27 -0.11
CA GLU A 192 6.41 0.01 -1.29
C GLU A 192 6.67 -1.47 -1.62
N PRO A 193 5.66 -2.22 -2.11
CA PRO A 193 5.94 -3.42 -2.88
C PRO A 193 6.72 -3.05 -4.15
N PRO A 194 7.63 -3.91 -4.62
CA PRO A 194 8.43 -3.63 -5.80
C PRO A 194 7.55 -3.59 -7.06
N GLU A 195 7.75 -2.57 -7.91
CA GLU A 195 7.01 -2.41 -9.18
C GLU A 195 7.29 -3.56 -10.16
N TYR A 196 8.50 -4.12 -10.10
CA TYR A 196 8.93 -5.29 -10.85
C TYR A 196 9.78 -6.22 -9.98
N ILE A 197 9.74 -7.52 -10.27
CA ILE A 197 10.56 -8.55 -9.61
C ILE A 197 11.24 -9.39 -10.70
N ARG A 198 12.56 -9.51 -10.67
CA ARG A 198 13.31 -10.38 -11.60
C ARG A 198 13.38 -11.82 -11.08
N PRO A 199 13.58 -12.83 -11.96
CA PRO A 199 13.97 -14.16 -11.53
C PRO A 199 15.22 -14.12 -10.65
N GLY A 200 15.26 -14.93 -9.59
CA GLY A 200 16.39 -14.96 -8.66
C GLY A 200 16.41 -13.80 -7.64
N GLU A 201 15.59 -12.76 -7.80
CA GLU A 201 15.45 -11.73 -6.77
C GLU A 201 14.54 -12.21 -5.63
N ARG A 202 14.80 -11.75 -4.41
CA ARG A 202 13.89 -11.92 -3.27
C ARG A 202 13.15 -10.60 -3.05
N PRO A 203 11.85 -10.52 -3.37
CA PRO A 203 11.03 -9.33 -3.10
C PRO A 203 11.18 -8.88 -1.65
N SER A 204 11.34 -7.58 -1.47
CA SER A 204 11.37 -6.94 -0.16
C SER A 204 10.41 -5.76 -0.11
N LEU A 205 9.95 -5.44 1.09
CA LEU A 205 9.08 -4.33 1.42
C LEU A 205 9.58 -3.69 2.70
N THR A 206 9.21 -2.42 2.92
CA THR A 206 9.46 -1.77 4.21
C THR A 206 8.25 -1.98 5.12
N VAL A 207 8.52 -2.48 6.34
CA VAL A 207 7.51 -2.64 7.39
C VAL A 207 7.89 -1.79 8.59
N SER A 208 6.98 -0.93 9.04
CA SER A 208 7.02 -0.25 10.33
C SER A 208 5.89 -0.80 11.21
N HIS A 209 6.21 -1.74 12.08
CA HIS A 209 5.34 -2.25 13.14
C HIS A 209 5.60 -1.48 14.43
N LYS A 210 4.56 -0.86 15.00
CA LYS A 210 4.62 -0.14 16.27
C LYS A 210 3.50 -0.60 17.20
N VAL A 211 3.88 -1.07 18.38
CA VAL A 211 3.00 -1.21 19.54
C VAL A 211 2.77 0.20 20.11
N ILE A 212 1.53 0.68 20.02
CA ILE A 212 1.07 2.00 20.49
C ILE A 212 0.69 1.92 21.98
N SER A 213 0.07 0.82 22.41
CA SER A 213 -0.17 0.49 23.82
C SER A 213 -0.07 -1.02 24.00
N SER A 214 0.53 -1.50 25.09
CA SER A 214 0.48 -2.89 25.60
C SER A 214 1.48 -3.05 26.76
N THR A 215 1.17 -3.88 27.76
CA THR A 215 2.19 -4.36 28.73
C THR A 215 2.69 -5.79 28.46
N SER A 216 2.10 -6.56 27.53
CA SER A 216 2.50 -7.98 27.35
C SER A 216 2.05 -8.72 26.07
N TRP A 217 1.25 -8.13 25.17
CA TRP A 217 0.78 -8.83 23.96
C TRP A 217 0.65 -7.91 22.72
N GLY A 218 0.83 -8.48 21.53
CA GLY A 218 0.70 -7.78 20.25
C GLY A 218 0.11 -8.67 19.15
N ALA A 219 -0.13 -8.10 17.97
CA ALA A 219 -0.54 -8.84 16.78
C ALA A 219 0.65 -9.62 16.20
N ASN A 220 0.99 -10.76 16.83
CA ASN A 220 2.26 -11.49 16.68
C ASN A 220 2.55 -12.11 15.29
N SER A 221 1.70 -11.89 14.29
CA SER A 221 1.82 -12.54 12.98
C SER A 221 1.48 -11.61 11.82
N LEU A 222 2.54 -11.16 11.12
CA LEU A 222 2.49 -10.76 9.72
C LEU A 222 2.89 -11.98 8.89
N TYR A 223 1.96 -12.50 8.09
CA TYR A 223 2.24 -13.57 7.13
C TYR A 223 2.41 -12.99 5.73
N VAL A 224 3.30 -13.58 4.94
CA VAL A 224 3.35 -13.33 3.50
C VAL A 224 3.28 -14.63 2.74
N HIS A 225 2.41 -14.66 1.75
CA HIS A 225 2.24 -15.77 0.84
C HIS A 225 2.63 -15.34 -0.57
N PHE A 226 3.63 -16.02 -1.10
CA PHE A 226 3.87 -16.14 -2.53
C PHE A 226 3.72 -17.65 -2.82
N PRO A 227 3.00 -18.06 -3.88
CA PRO A 227 2.39 -19.39 -3.96
C PRO A 227 3.41 -20.53 -3.78
N GLY A 228 3.20 -21.37 -2.76
CA GLY A 228 3.97 -22.58 -2.50
C GLY A 228 4.20 -22.94 -1.02
N THR A 229 4.22 -21.97 -0.08
CA THR A 229 4.40 -22.24 1.37
C THR A 229 3.89 -21.07 2.21
N ASN A 230 3.64 -21.30 3.51
CA ASN A 230 3.46 -20.23 4.50
C ASN A 230 4.82 -19.68 4.93
N TYR A 231 5.04 -18.37 4.78
CA TYR A 231 6.26 -17.71 5.25
C TYR A 231 5.93 -16.75 6.41
N ALA A 232 6.63 -16.94 7.52
CA ALA A 232 6.61 -16.01 8.65
C ALA A 232 7.86 -15.14 8.55
N PHE A 233 7.71 -13.82 8.56
CA PHE A 233 8.88 -12.96 8.56
C PHE A 233 9.63 -13.03 9.89
N LYS A 234 10.95 -13.12 9.74
CA LYS A 234 11.92 -12.95 10.82
C LYS A 234 12.61 -11.61 10.65
N LYS A 235 12.89 -10.96 11.77
CA LYS A 235 13.90 -9.90 11.88
C LYS A 235 15.27 -10.43 11.37
N PRO A 236 16.25 -9.55 11.09
CA PRO A 236 17.61 -9.98 10.73
C PRO A 236 18.31 -10.89 11.77
N ASP A 237 17.87 -10.87 13.02
CA ASP A 237 18.34 -11.73 14.12
C ASP A 237 17.65 -13.12 14.18
N GLY A 238 16.69 -13.40 13.29
CA GLY A 238 15.93 -14.65 13.25
C GLY A 238 14.61 -14.67 14.06
N ASN A 239 14.29 -13.61 14.81
CA ASN A 239 13.11 -13.57 15.68
C ASN A 239 11.84 -13.05 14.97
N SER A 240 10.66 -13.52 15.41
CA SER A 240 9.37 -13.03 14.91
C SER A 240 9.10 -11.55 15.22
N ILE A 241 8.27 -10.90 14.40
CA ILE A 241 7.87 -9.48 14.56
C ILE A 241 6.77 -9.35 15.63
N GLY A 242 7.15 -9.51 16.90
CA GLY A 242 6.29 -9.30 18.07
C GLY A 242 6.60 -8.03 18.90
N THR A 243 7.55 -7.22 18.43
CA THR A 243 7.98 -5.96 19.07
C THR A 243 8.00 -4.84 18.04
N ASN A 244 8.13 -3.59 18.49
CA ASN A 244 8.45 -2.46 17.61
C ASN A 244 9.57 -2.85 16.64
N TYR A 245 9.35 -2.63 15.35
CA TYR A 245 10.26 -2.98 14.27
C TYR A 245 10.03 -2.00 13.11
N GLU A 246 11.11 -1.38 12.65
CA GLU A 246 11.11 -0.65 11.38
C GLU A 246 12.28 -1.18 10.55
N GLY A 247 11.98 -1.65 9.35
CA GLY A 247 13.01 -2.21 8.48
C GLY A 247 12.44 -2.94 7.27
N LYS A 248 13.35 -3.44 6.44
CA LYS A 248 12.98 -4.25 5.29
C LYS A 248 12.80 -5.71 5.69
N VAL A 249 11.72 -6.30 5.19
CA VAL A 249 11.45 -7.73 5.25
C VAL A 249 11.45 -8.27 3.84
N THR A 250 11.97 -9.48 3.68
CA THR A 250 12.34 -10.06 2.38
C THR A 250 11.82 -11.48 2.31
N LEU A 251 11.31 -11.92 1.15
CA LEU A 251 10.88 -13.32 0.99
C LEU A 251 12.03 -14.29 1.26
N GLU A 252 11.73 -15.41 1.92
CA GLU A 252 12.74 -16.44 2.20
C GLU A 252 13.26 -17.10 0.92
N ARG A 253 12.43 -17.15 -0.13
CA ARG A 253 12.76 -17.72 -1.44
C ARG A 253 12.78 -16.68 -2.54
N GLU A 254 13.54 -17.00 -3.57
CA GLU A 254 13.68 -16.21 -4.79
C GLU A 254 12.44 -16.36 -5.67
N ALA A 255 12.11 -15.30 -6.39
CA ALA A 255 11.06 -15.34 -7.39
C ALA A 255 11.51 -16.26 -8.55
N PRO A 256 10.72 -17.27 -8.91
CA PRO A 256 11.00 -18.10 -10.08
C PRO A 256 10.72 -17.31 -11.35
N ALA A 257 11.29 -17.74 -12.48
CA ALA A 257 10.85 -17.28 -13.79
C ALA A 257 9.36 -17.64 -14.02
N GLY A 258 8.70 -16.85 -14.85
CA GLY A 258 7.35 -17.11 -15.34
C GLY A 258 7.34 -17.53 -16.80
N SER A 259 6.13 -17.56 -17.38
CA SER A 259 5.88 -17.64 -18.82
C SER A 259 4.96 -16.50 -19.25
N LYS A 260 5.06 -16.04 -20.50
CA LYS A 260 4.33 -14.87 -21.02
C LYS A 260 2.87 -14.77 -20.57
N GLY A 261 2.52 -13.70 -19.88
CA GLY A 261 1.15 -13.43 -19.41
C GLY A 261 0.72 -14.27 -18.20
N GLN A 262 1.58 -15.13 -17.65
CA GLN A 262 1.33 -15.80 -16.37
C GLN A 262 1.15 -14.75 -15.28
N THR A 263 0.16 -14.94 -14.41
CA THR A 263 -0.04 -14.10 -13.22
C THR A 263 0.35 -14.84 -11.94
N ARG A 264 0.79 -14.08 -10.94
CA ARG A 264 1.05 -14.56 -9.57
C ARG A 264 0.59 -13.51 -8.55
N GLU A 265 0.28 -13.96 -7.36
CA GLU A 265 -0.14 -13.08 -6.27
C GLU A 265 0.91 -13.05 -5.15
N LEU A 266 1.24 -11.84 -4.71
CA LEU A 266 2.00 -11.59 -3.49
C LEU A 266 1.02 -11.06 -2.44
N VAL A 267 0.73 -11.89 -1.44
CA VAL A 267 -0.30 -11.65 -0.42
C VAL A 267 0.36 -11.31 0.90
N TYR A 268 0.07 -10.14 1.46
CA TYR A 268 0.40 -9.80 2.85
C TYR A 268 -0.84 -9.99 3.72
N SER A 269 -0.70 -10.66 4.85
CA SER A 269 -1.80 -10.94 5.78
C SER A 269 -1.46 -10.50 7.19
N ILE A 270 -2.30 -9.63 7.77
CA ILE A 270 -2.15 -9.13 9.15
C ILE A 270 -3.51 -9.22 9.84
N GLY A 271 -3.60 -10.00 10.92
CA GLY A 271 -4.83 -10.07 11.74
C GLY A 271 -6.09 -10.57 11.01
N GLY A 272 -5.96 -11.09 9.79
CA GLY A 272 -7.07 -11.49 8.90
C GLY A 272 -7.15 -10.66 7.62
N TYR A 273 -6.71 -9.41 7.63
CA TYR A 273 -6.73 -8.53 6.46
C TYR A 273 -5.68 -8.91 5.43
N ARG A 274 -6.03 -8.88 4.14
CA ARG A 274 -5.14 -9.28 3.04
C ARG A 274 -4.87 -8.15 2.04
N PHE A 275 -3.60 -8.01 1.65
CA PHE A 275 -3.11 -7.08 0.63
C PHE A 275 -2.58 -7.92 -0.49
N ILE A 276 -3.25 -7.89 -1.63
CA ILE A 276 -2.95 -8.79 -2.73
C ILE A 276 -2.45 -7.96 -3.90
N TYR A 277 -1.18 -8.16 -4.21
CA TYR A 277 -0.51 -7.57 -5.35
C TYR A 277 -0.40 -8.62 -6.43
N THR A 278 -1.17 -8.45 -7.51
CA THR A 278 -1.09 -9.34 -8.66
C THR A 278 0.01 -8.85 -9.57
N TYR A 279 0.97 -9.73 -9.85
CA TYR A 279 2.04 -9.54 -10.82
C TYR A 279 1.75 -10.35 -12.09
N GLU A 280 2.20 -9.84 -13.23
CA GLU A 280 2.13 -10.48 -14.54
C GLU A 280 3.54 -10.60 -15.12
N TRP A 281 3.85 -11.76 -15.67
CA TRP A 281 5.14 -12.00 -16.30
C TRP A 281 5.17 -11.41 -17.71
N LEU A 282 6.10 -10.48 -17.91
CA LEU A 282 6.39 -9.85 -19.20
C LEU A 282 7.72 -10.39 -19.74
N GLU A 283 7.75 -10.63 -21.05
CA GLU A 283 8.90 -11.09 -21.85
C GLU A 283 9.26 -10.04 -22.89
#